data_AF-A0A2A3MZ85-F1
#
_entry.id   AF-A0A2A3MZ85-F1
#
_cell.length_a   1.000
_cell.length_b   1.000
_cell.length_c   1.000
_cell.angle_alpha   90.00
_cell.angle_beta   90.00
_cell.angle_gamma   90.00
#
_symmetry.space_group_name_H-M   'P 1'
#
loop_
_entity.id
_entity.type
_entity.pdbx_description
1 polymer ?
#
loop_
_entity_poly.entity_id
_entity_poly.type
_entity_poly.pdbx_seq_one_letter_code
_entity_poly.pdbx_strand_id
1 'polypeptide(L)'
;MTTQTPDAATTPTPARTAPGRRFTPRNAVRLAPDAAERQGRVTRLAIEALGASAAILFLNSEHDGLSDRPLPLATASEDGLQSVLRLLEPAAA
;
A
#
# COMPACT_ATOMS: atom_id res chain seq x y z
N MET A 1 16.36 -46.04 44.67
CA MET A 1 15.59 -46.31 43.43
C MET A 1 14.23 -45.65 43.54
N THR A 2 14.12 -44.36 43.22
CA THR A 2 12.84 -43.71 42.85
C THR A 2 13.17 -42.68 41.78
N THR A 3 12.78 -43.00 40.56
CA THR A 3 12.84 -42.15 39.37
C THR A 3 11.68 -41.16 39.39
N GLN A 4 11.97 -39.86 39.25
CA GLN A 4 10.94 -38.88 38.88
C GLN A 4 11.19 -38.42 37.43
N THR A 5 10.26 -38.81 36.58
CA THR A 5 10.10 -38.44 35.16
C THR A 5 9.74 -36.94 35.04
N PRO A 6 10.24 -36.22 34.01
CA PRO A 6 10.05 -34.77 33.85
C PRO A 6 8.62 -34.39 33.42
N ASP A 7 8.09 -33.34 34.03
CA ASP A 7 6.78 -32.76 33.73
C ASP A 7 6.86 -31.71 32.62
N ALA A 8 6.02 -31.95 31.61
CA ALA A 8 5.31 -31.02 30.74
C ALA A 8 6.03 -29.74 30.28
N ALA A 9 6.39 -29.79 28.99
CA ALA A 9 6.59 -28.64 28.14
C ALA A 9 5.41 -27.65 28.22
N THR A 10 5.63 -26.50 28.85
CA THR A 10 4.77 -25.32 28.65
C THR A 10 5.30 -24.55 27.45
N THR A 11 4.62 -24.66 26.31
CA THR A 11 4.81 -23.74 25.18
C THR A 11 4.19 -22.39 25.56
N PRO A 12 4.93 -21.27 25.56
CA PRO A 12 4.34 -19.97 25.77
C PRO A 12 3.52 -19.57 24.54
N THR A 13 2.22 -19.36 24.74
CA THR A 13 1.31 -18.73 23.78
C THR A 13 1.85 -17.35 23.37
N PRO A 14 1.97 -17.02 22.06
CA PRO A 14 2.48 -15.72 21.66
C PRO A 14 1.46 -14.63 22.02
N ALA A 15 1.88 -13.75 22.94
CA ALA A 15 1.13 -12.55 23.31
C ALA A 15 0.91 -11.66 22.08
N ARG A 16 -0.32 -11.17 21.90
CA ARG A 16 -0.70 -10.23 20.84
C ARG A 16 0.27 -9.03 20.82
N THR A 17 0.99 -8.88 19.71
CA THR A 17 1.89 -7.75 19.47
C THR A 17 1.09 -6.45 19.53
N ALA A 18 1.45 -5.57 20.46
CA ALA A 18 0.89 -4.23 20.56
C ALA A 18 1.10 -3.47 19.24
N PRO A 19 0.17 -2.59 18.82
CA PRO A 19 0.34 -1.82 17.59
C PRO A 19 1.58 -0.92 17.74
N GLY A 20 2.61 -1.21 16.93
CA GLY A 20 3.86 -0.48 16.96
C GLY A 20 3.61 1.02 16.80
N ARG A 21 4.24 1.83 17.65
CA ARG A 21 4.25 3.29 17.50
C ARG A 21 4.79 3.62 16.10
N ARG A 22 3.91 4.14 15.23
CA ARG A 22 4.34 4.71 13.94
C ARG A 22 5.19 5.94 14.21
N PHE A 23 6.50 5.83 13.95
CA PHE A 23 7.39 6.98 13.98
C PHE A 23 7.01 7.92 12.84
N THR A 24 6.34 9.03 13.16
CA THR A 24 6.11 10.11 12.20
C THR A 24 7.10 11.22 12.52
N PRO A 25 8.11 11.47 11.67
CA PRO A 25 9.04 12.55 11.89
C PRO A 25 8.29 13.89 11.90
N ARG A 26 8.74 14.84 12.73
CA ARG A 26 8.08 16.16 12.88
C ARG A 26 7.95 16.94 11.56
N ASN A 27 8.79 16.64 10.57
CA ASN A 27 8.82 17.28 9.26
C ASN A 27 8.14 16.47 8.15
N ALA A 28 7.40 15.42 8.48
CA ALA A 28 6.62 14.70 7.47
C ALA A 28 5.49 15.60 6.97
N VAL A 29 5.54 15.97 5.68
CA VAL A 29 4.37 16.52 4.99
C VAL A 29 3.29 15.45 5.02
N ARG A 30 2.24 15.68 5.79
CA ARG A 30 1.10 14.77 5.86
C ARG A 30 0.21 15.05 4.66
N LEU A 31 -0.04 14.02 3.89
CA LEU A 31 -1.05 14.08 2.84
C LEU A 31 -2.41 14.34 3.50
N ALA A 32 -3.22 15.22 2.90
CA ALA A 32 -4.60 15.41 3.33
C ALA A 32 -5.33 14.05 3.31
N PRO A 33 -6.28 13.79 4.24
CA PRO A 33 -6.89 12.47 4.38
C PRO A 33 -7.47 11.96 3.06
N ASP A 34 -8.14 12.84 2.33
CA ASP A 34 -8.75 12.53 1.04
C ASP A 34 -7.72 12.19 -0.05
N ALA A 35 -6.60 12.92 -0.11
CA ALA A 35 -5.50 12.61 -1.03
C ALA A 35 -4.80 11.29 -0.65
N ALA A 36 -4.72 10.94 0.64
CA ALA A 36 -4.21 9.65 1.09
C ALA A 36 -5.15 8.48 0.73
N GLU A 37 -6.46 8.69 0.80
CA GLU A 37 -7.45 7.72 0.34
C GLU A 37 -7.32 7.47 -1.17
N ARG A 38 -7.20 8.55 -1.97
CA ARG A 38 -6.96 8.44 -3.42
C ARG A 38 -5.64 7.73 -3.72
N GLN A 39 -4.57 8.03 -2.99
CA GLN A 39 -3.28 7.35 -3.13
C GLN A 39 -3.40 5.85 -2.85
N GLY A 40 -4.09 5.48 -1.77
CA GLY A 40 -4.34 4.08 -1.42
C GLY A 40 -5.15 3.36 -2.51
N ARG A 41 -6.20 4.00 -3.03
CA ARG A 41 -7.07 3.46 -4.08
C ARG A 41 -6.30 3.23 -5.38
N VAL A 42 -5.58 4.22 -5.89
CA VAL A 42 -4.82 4.08 -7.15
C VAL A 42 -3.70 3.06 -7.02
N THR A 43 -3.02 3.02 -5.87
CA THR A 43 -1.96 2.04 -5.61
C THR A 43 -2.50 0.62 -5.62
N ARG A 44 -3.61 0.38 -4.90
CA ARG A 44 -4.24 -0.94 -4.85
C ARG A 44 -4.65 -1.41 -6.24
N LEU A 45 -5.34 -0.56 -7.00
CA LEU A 45 -5.83 -0.92 -8.33
C LEU A 45 -4.68 -1.17 -9.32
N ALA A 46 -3.61 -0.36 -9.27
CA ALA A 46 -2.44 -0.60 -10.11
C ALA A 46 -1.74 -1.93 -9.77
N ILE A 47 -1.65 -2.30 -8.50
CA ILE A 47 -1.08 -3.60 -8.08
C ILE A 47 -1.97 -4.75 -8.55
N GLU A 48 -3.29 -4.62 -8.42
CA GLU A 48 -4.25 -5.63 -8.89
C GLU A 48 -4.19 -5.81 -10.42
N ALA A 49 -3.94 -4.74 -11.18
CA ALA A 49 -3.86 -4.79 -12.65
C ALA A 49 -2.48 -5.23 -13.20
N LEU A 50 -1.38 -4.76 -12.61
CA LEU A 50 -0.02 -4.90 -13.18
C LEU A 50 0.92 -5.75 -12.32
N GLY A 51 0.57 -6.01 -11.06
CA GLY A 51 1.47 -6.55 -10.04
C GLY A 51 2.35 -5.47 -9.39
N ALA A 52 2.93 -5.78 -8.23
CA ALA A 52 3.55 -4.77 -7.35
C ALA A 52 4.70 -3.98 -7.99
N SER A 53 5.66 -4.66 -8.61
CA SER A 53 6.83 -4.00 -9.20
C SER A 53 6.45 -3.12 -10.41
N ALA A 54 5.58 -3.63 -11.28
CA ALA A 54 5.12 -2.89 -12.45
C ALA A 54 4.22 -1.71 -12.06
N ALA A 55 3.38 -1.86 -11.02
CA ALA A 55 2.58 -0.77 -10.46
C ALA A 55 3.44 0.38 -9.94
N ILE A 56 4.53 0.08 -9.22
CA ILE A 56 5.45 1.12 -8.73
C ILE A 56 6.08 1.89 -9.89
N LEU A 57 6.55 1.19 -10.92
CA LEU A 57 7.11 1.84 -12.11
C LEU A 57 6.03 2.69 -12.80
N PHE A 58 4.88 2.10 -13.12
CA PHE A 58 3.75 2.78 -13.74
C PHE A 58 3.39 4.08 -13.01
N LEU A 59 3.19 4.04 -11.68
CA LEU A 59 2.74 5.18 -10.89
C LEU A 59 3.75 6.33 -10.81
N ASN A 60 5.05 6.03 -10.96
CA ASN A 60 6.12 7.01 -10.84
C ASN A 60 6.73 7.43 -12.19
N SER A 61 6.38 6.76 -13.28
CA SER A 61 6.81 7.08 -14.63
C SER A 61 5.90 8.10 -15.30
N GLU A 62 6.43 8.80 -16.30
CA GLU A 62 5.63 9.62 -17.21
C GLU A 62 4.86 8.73 -18.19
N HIS A 63 3.66 9.15 -18.59
CA HIS A 63 2.82 8.43 -19.54
C HIS A 63 2.30 9.38 -20.62
N ASP A 64 2.45 8.98 -21.87
CA ASP A 64 1.83 9.66 -23.01
C ASP A 64 0.30 9.66 -22.84
N GLY A 65 -0.28 10.85 -22.69
CA GLY A 65 -1.72 11.05 -22.44
C GLY A 65 -2.06 11.60 -21.06
N LEU A 66 -1.09 11.68 -20.14
CA LEU A 66 -1.22 12.45 -18.89
C LEU A 66 -0.35 13.71 -18.94
N SER A 67 -0.79 14.76 -18.25
CA SER A 67 -0.01 15.99 -18.11
C SER A 67 1.11 15.89 -17.07
N ASP A 68 1.09 14.85 -16.23
CA ASP A 68 2.10 14.55 -15.20
C ASP A 68 2.10 13.04 -14.91
N ARG A 69 3.00 12.60 -14.05
CA ARG A 69 3.08 11.23 -13.53
C ARG A 69 1.75 10.81 -12.87
N PRO A 70 1.37 9.52 -12.94
CA PRO A 70 0.08 9.06 -12.45
C PRO A 70 -0.15 9.28 -10.95
N LEU A 71 0.87 9.09 -10.10
CA LEU A 71 0.70 9.20 -8.65
C LEU A 71 0.40 10.64 -8.18
N PRO A 72 1.19 11.67 -8.56
CA PRO A 72 0.82 13.07 -8.29
C PRO A 72 -0.57 13.43 -8.84
N LEU A 73 -0.86 13.03 -10.08
CA LEU A 73 -2.10 13.37 -10.76
C LEU A 73 -3.33 12.74 -10.08
N ALA A 74 -3.25 11.47 -9.67
CA ALA A 74 -4.31 10.77 -8.95
C ALA A 74 -4.55 11.28 -7.52
N THR A 75 -3.52 11.84 -6.88
CA THR A 75 -3.63 12.37 -5.50
C THR A 75 -4.10 13.82 -5.46
N ALA A 76 -3.88 14.58 -6.54
CA ALA A 76 -4.30 15.98 -6.64
C ALA A 76 -5.81 16.17 -6.80
N SER A 77 -6.50 15.24 -7.47
CA SER A 77 -7.94 15.37 -7.76
C SER A 77 -8.61 14.04 -8.11
N GLU A 78 -9.93 14.03 -8.15
CA GLU A 78 -10.73 12.82 -8.44
C GLU A 78 -10.75 12.56 -9.94
N ASP A 79 -10.81 13.64 -10.73
CA ASP A 79 -10.67 13.58 -12.19
C ASP A 79 -9.29 13.01 -12.60
N GLY A 80 -8.24 13.44 -11.90
CA GLY A 80 -6.91 12.86 -12.07
C GLY A 80 -6.89 11.38 -11.74
N LEU A 81 -7.50 10.97 -10.63
CA LEU A 81 -7.64 9.56 -10.30
C LEU A 81 -8.33 8.78 -11.43
N GLN A 82 -9.47 9.25 -11.93
CA GLN A 82 -10.20 8.58 -13.02
C GLN A 82 -9.39 8.48 -14.31
N SER A 83 -8.62 9.52 -14.64
CA SER A 83 -7.72 9.52 -15.81
C SER A 83 -6.67 8.42 -15.71
N VAL A 84 -6.07 8.22 -14.53
CA VAL A 84 -5.11 7.13 -14.28
C VAL A 84 -5.80 5.77 -14.32
N LEU A 85 -6.99 5.64 -13.74
CA LEU A 85 -7.72 4.37 -13.75
C LEU A 85 -8.07 3.92 -15.17
N ARG A 86 -8.40 4.85 -16.07
CA ARG A 86 -8.66 4.53 -17.49
C ARG A 86 -7.44 3.90 -18.20
N LEU A 87 -6.22 4.26 -17.78
CA LEU A 87 -5.00 3.64 -18.31
C LEU A 87 -4.73 2.25 -17.73
N LEU A 88 -5.31 1.92 -16.58
CA LEU A 88 -5.20 0.62 -15.94
C LEU A 88 -6.28 -0.36 -16.41
N GLU A 89 -7.37 0.14 -17.01
CA GLU A 89 -8.37 -0.74 -17.61
C GLU A 89 -7.73 -1.50 -18.78
N PRO A 90 -7.85 -2.85 -18.82
CA PRO A 90 -7.39 -3.60 -19.97
C PRO A 90 -8.16 -3.08 -21.19
N ALA A 91 -7.44 -2.70 -22.25
CA ALA A 91 -8.05 -2.36 -23.52
C ALA A 91 -9.00 -3.50 -23.89
N ALA A 92 -10.31 -3.23 -23.87
CA ALA A 92 -11.33 -4.21 -24.17
C ALA A 92 -10.99 -4.82 -25.54
N ALA A 93 -10.68 -6.11 -25.53
CA ALA A 93 -10.32 -6.90 -26.71
C ALA A 93 -11.50 -6.99 -27.70
#